data_AF-Q5FK24-F1
#
_entry.id   AF-Q5FK24-F1
#
_cell.length_a   1.000
_cell.length_b   1.000
_cell.length_c   1.000
_cell.angle_alpha   90.00
_cell.angle_beta   90.00
_cell.angle_gamma   90.00
#
_symmetry.space_group_name_H-M   'P 1'
#
loop_
_entity.id
_entity.type
_entity.pdbx_description
1 polymer ?
#
loop_
_entity_poly.entity_id
_entity_poly.type
_entity_poly.pdbx_seq_one_letter_code
_entity_poly.pdbx_strand_id
1 'polypeptide(L)'
;MKKKKVSILMTLLATTSLLAACGQVASNSNENGQSRAVVRKSTDSQSEIIKYTTTYNGKKYTKQAVVYLPKNYNAKEKHNILYFKYFVPMAGDSWTVTSDGGSAAPRRTAQVLANAAKKNSNLSFKIFAGVGSGDGTSESMEPQIRAMWNLPQFNRSNLEYYTQPGGNHDAPTMSRIINHYGKELFK
;
A
#
# COMPACT_ATOMS: atom_id res chain seq x y z
N MET A 1 51.29 13.01 1.90
CA MET A 1 50.85 13.49 0.56
C MET A 1 49.35 13.76 0.59
N LYS A 2 48.95 15.04 0.50
CA LYS A 2 47.54 15.48 0.51
C LYS A 2 46.97 15.39 -0.90
N LYS A 3 45.91 14.60 -1.13
CA LYS A 3 45.17 14.60 -2.41
C LYS A 3 44.01 15.60 -2.31
N LYS A 4 44.08 16.65 -3.14
CA LYS A 4 43.09 17.72 -3.28
C LYS A 4 41.77 17.15 -3.81
N LYS A 5 40.63 17.55 -3.24
CA LYS A 5 39.31 17.33 -3.84
C LYS A 5 39.04 18.45 -4.85
N VAL A 6 38.82 18.07 -6.11
CA VAL A 6 38.41 18.97 -7.18
C VAL A 6 36.88 19.08 -7.14
N SER A 7 36.36 20.28 -6.93
CA SER A 7 34.96 20.61 -7.19
C SER A 7 34.78 20.78 -8.69
N ILE A 8 33.84 20.04 -9.28
CA ILE A 8 33.28 20.36 -10.59
C ILE A 8 31.83 20.78 -10.36
N LEU A 9 31.65 22.11 -10.43
CA LEU A 9 30.36 22.76 -10.60
C LEU A 9 29.92 22.50 -12.04
N MET A 10 28.82 21.77 -12.24
CA MET A 10 28.20 21.63 -13.55
C MET A 10 26.74 22.05 -13.45
N THR A 11 26.53 23.34 -13.72
CA THR A 11 25.23 23.94 -13.98
C THR A 11 24.72 23.37 -15.30
N LEU A 12 23.57 22.72 -15.31
CA LEU A 12 22.83 22.49 -16.54
C LEU A 12 21.37 22.88 -16.32
N LEU A 13 21.03 24.07 -16.82
CA LEU A 13 19.66 24.44 -17.15
C LEU A 13 19.20 23.51 -18.27
N ALA A 14 18.09 22.81 -18.04
CA ALA A 14 17.25 22.31 -19.12
C ALA A 14 15.80 22.61 -18.71
N THR A 15 15.35 23.78 -19.15
CA THR A 15 13.96 24.20 -19.17
C THR A 15 13.22 23.40 -20.24
N THR A 16 12.29 22.55 -19.84
CA THR A 16 11.12 22.21 -20.67
C THR A 16 9.91 22.03 -19.77
N SER A 17 9.05 23.03 -19.81
CA SER A 17 7.69 23.04 -19.28
C SER A 17 6.82 22.05 -20.05
N LEU A 18 6.17 21.14 -19.34
CA LEU A 18 4.89 20.56 -19.76
C LEU A 18 3.91 20.70 -18.58
N LEU A 19 3.04 21.70 -18.66
CA LEU A 19 1.86 21.80 -17.82
C LEU A 19 0.85 20.73 -18.26
N ALA A 20 0.48 19.85 -17.33
CA ALA A 20 -0.85 19.27 -17.29
C ALA A 20 -1.36 19.48 -15.85
N ALA A 21 -2.23 20.47 -15.71
CA ALA A 21 -2.86 20.83 -14.45
C ALA A 21 -3.92 19.78 -14.07
N CYS A 22 -3.85 19.29 -12.83
CA CYS A 22 -5.03 18.94 -12.06
C CYS A 22 -4.68 18.87 -10.56
N GLY A 23 -5.30 19.74 -9.75
CA GLY A 23 -5.30 19.69 -8.29
C GLY A 23 -4.13 20.38 -7.59
N GLN A 24 -4.34 21.63 -7.15
CA GLN A 24 -3.43 22.33 -6.23
C GLN A 24 -3.41 21.62 -4.86
N VAL A 25 -2.30 20.97 -4.53
CA VAL A 25 -1.85 20.84 -3.15
C VAL A 25 -0.60 21.70 -3.05
N ALA A 26 -0.66 22.76 -2.25
CA ALA A 26 0.45 23.68 -2.06
C ALA A 26 1.68 22.92 -1.55
N SER A 27 2.64 22.66 -2.45
CA SER A 27 3.97 22.21 -2.09
C SER A 27 4.89 23.43 -2.10
N ASN A 28 5.28 23.91 -0.91
CA ASN A 28 6.41 24.83 -0.79
C ASN A 28 7.68 24.04 -1.15
N SER A 29 8.14 24.18 -2.38
CA SER A 29 9.45 23.70 -2.83
C SER A 29 10.52 24.67 -2.36
N ASN A 30 11.45 24.20 -1.53
CA ASN A 30 12.72 24.88 -1.28
C ASN A 30 13.80 24.17 -2.12
N GLU A 31 14.64 24.94 -2.82
CA GLU A 31 15.51 24.54 -3.95
C GLU A 31 16.66 23.55 -3.65
N ASN A 32 16.64 22.85 -2.53
CA ASN A 32 17.58 21.75 -2.28
C ASN A 32 16.77 20.47 -2.16
N GLY A 33 16.98 19.54 -3.10
CA GLY A 33 16.31 18.24 -3.26
C GLY A 33 16.48 17.25 -2.09
N GLN A 34 16.27 17.69 -0.87
CA GLN A 34 15.94 16.88 0.29
C GLN A 34 14.44 17.00 0.49
N SER A 35 13.72 15.93 0.16
CA SER A 35 12.34 15.74 0.60
C SER A 35 12.34 15.60 2.13
N ARG A 36 12.29 16.73 2.85
CA ARG A 36 11.90 16.73 4.25
C ARG A 36 10.39 16.56 4.27
N ALA A 37 9.94 15.36 4.63
CA ALA A 37 8.57 15.17 5.09
C ALA A 37 8.34 16.15 6.25
N VAL A 38 7.54 17.18 6.03
CA VAL A 38 7.09 18.08 7.09
C VAL A 38 6.03 17.32 7.87
N VAL A 39 6.46 16.40 8.72
CA VAL A 39 5.57 15.60 9.57
C VAL A 39 5.06 16.49 10.68
N ARG A 40 3.79 16.90 10.58
CA ARG A 40 3.08 17.51 11.71
C ARG A 40 2.89 16.43 12.78
N LYS A 41 3.12 16.78 14.04
CA LYS A 41 2.80 15.91 15.19
C LYS A 41 1.30 15.59 15.12
N SER A 42 0.96 14.39 14.68
CA SER A 42 -0.44 13.97 14.56
C SER A 42 -0.94 13.43 15.89
N THR A 43 -2.04 13.99 16.39
CA THR A 43 -2.70 13.53 17.62
C THR A 43 -3.54 12.27 17.41
N ASP A 44 -3.71 11.84 16.14
CA ASP A 44 -4.43 10.63 15.74
C ASP A 44 -3.69 9.87 14.63
N SER A 45 -4.07 8.61 14.42
CA SER A 45 -3.52 7.81 13.33
C SER A 45 -3.97 8.33 11.97
N GLN A 46 -3.07 8.35 11.00
CA GLN A 46 -3.36 8.78 9.63
C GLN A 46 -2.48 8.03 8.62
N SER A 47 -2.80 8.09 7.34
CA SER A 47 -1.87 7.73 6.28
C SER A 47 -1.54 8.92 5.41
N GLU A 48 -0.31 8.94 4.92
CA GLU A 48 0.22 9.97 4.02
C GLU A 48 0.66 9.31 2.71
N ILE A 49 0.49 10.02 1.60
CA ILE A 49 1.05 9.59 0.31
C ILE A 49 2.37 10.34 0.11
N ILE A 50 3.47 9.60 0.14
CA ILE A 50 4.79 10.15 -0.14
C ILE A 50 5.15 9.90 -1.59
N LYS A 51 5.76 10.88 -2.25
CA LYS A 51 6.38 10.71 -3.57
C LYS A 51 7.88 10.53 -3.40
N TYR A 52 8.45 9.54 -4.08
CA TYR A 52 9.89 9.29 -4.06
C TYR A 52 10.39 8.90 -5.44
N THR A 53 11.66 9.18 -5.71
CA THR A 53 12.30 8.81 -6.97
C THR A 53 13.16 7.58 -6.74
N THR A 54 13.02 6.58 -7.60
CA THR A 54 13.89 5.40 -7.63
C THR A 54 14.49 5.22 -9.02
N THR A 55 15.62 4.54 -9.11
CA THR A 55 16.28 4.20 -10.37
C THR A 55 16.23 2.69 -10.56
N TYR A 56 15.70 2.24 -11.69
CA TYR A 56 15.69 0.84 -12.09
C TYR A 56 16.14 0.72 -13.55
N ASN A 57 17.11 -0.15 -13.82
CA ASN A 57 17.77 -0.29 -15.13
C ASN A 57 18.22 1.06 -15.74
N GLY A 58 18.85 1.92 -14.93
CA GLY A 58 19.36 3.23 -15.37
C GLY A 58 18.28 4.30 -15.62
N LYS A 59 16.99 3.96 -15.57
CA LYS A 59 15.88 4.91 -15.72
C LYS A 59 15.35 5.36 -14.36
N LYS A 60 15.14 6.67 -14.20
CA LYS A 60 14.50 7.26 -13.02
C LYS A 60 12.98 7.17 -13.12
N TYR A 61 12.34 6.84 -12.00
CA TYR A 61 10.90 6.76 -11.86
C TYR A 61 10.46 7.53 -10.63
N THR A 62 9.45 8.38 -10.79
CA THR A 62 8.69 8.91 -9.65
C THR A 62 7.64 7.89 -9.25
N LYS A 63 7.71 7.44 -8.01
CA LYS A 63 6.80 6.47 -7.39
C LYS A 63 6.06 7.14 -6.23
N GLN A 64 4.97 6.51 -5.81
CA GLN A 64 4.21 6.92 -4.64
C GLN A 64 4.16 5.74 -3.66
N ALA A 65 4.22 6.03 -2.38
CA ALA A 65 3.96 5.05 -1.33
C ALA A 65 2.92 5.63 -0.36
N VAL A 66 1.98 4.79 0.06
CA VAL A 66 1.10 5.10 1.18
C VAL A 66 1.82 4.68 2.46
N VAL A 67 2.03 5.63 3.37
CA VAL A 67 2.70 5.42 4.65
C VAL A 67 1.68 5.65 5.76
N TYR A 68 1.44 4.63 6.56
CA TYR A 68 0.62 4.79 7.77
C TYR A 68 1.47 5.31 8.93
N LEU A 69 0.96 6.35 9.58
CA LEU A 69 1.50 6.96 10.77
C LEU A 69 0.56 6.65 11.94
N PRO A 70 0.98 5.85 12.93
CA PRO A 70 0.16 5.60 14.09
C PRO A 70 -0.05 6.88 14.91
N LYS A 71 -1.09 6.87 15.75
CA LYS A 71 -1.30 7.91 16.76
C LYS A 71 -0.03 8.14 17.57
N ASN A 72 0.31 9.42 17.80
CA ASN A 72 1.53 9.86 18.48
C ASN A 72 2.84 9.52 17.75
N TYR A 73 2.79 9.21 16.45
CA TYR A 73 4.02 9.02 15.67
C TYR A 73 4.96 10.21 15.80
N ASN A 74 6.21 9.92 16.17
CA ASN A 74 7.30 10.89 16.28
C ASN A 74 8.41 10.51 15.30
N ALA A 75 8.65 11.35 14.30
CA ALA A 75 9.67 11.13 13.28
C ALA A 75 11.11 11.11 13.81
N LYS A 76 11.34 11.57 15.05
CA LYS A 76 12.66 11.54 15.71
C LYS A 76 12.93 10.24 16.48
N GLU A 77 11.92 9.39 16.62
CA GLU A 77 12.00 8.13 17.35
C GLU A 77 12.05 6.96 16.36
N LYS A 78 12.75 5.89 16.72
CA LYS A 78 12.75 4.65 15.94
C LYS A 78 11.50 3.86 16.33
N HIS A 79 10.63 3.61 15.36
CA HIS A 79 9.45 2.76 15.52
C HIS A 79 9.78 1.37 14.99
N ASN A 80 9.55 0.34 15.79
CA ASN A 80 9.64 -1.04 15.30
C ASN A 80 8.44 -1.32 14.41
N ILE A 81 8.68 -1.57 13.12
CA ILE A 81 7.68 -2.17 12.24
C ILE A 81 7.59 -3.63 12.68
N LEU A 82 6.67 -3.95 13.61
CA LEU A 82 6.38 -5.34 13.95
C LEU A 82 6.13 -6.09 12.63
N TYR A 83 6.81 -7.23 12.49
CA TYR A 83 6.68 -8.10 11.32
C TYR A 83 5.21 -8.23 10.91
N PHE A 84 4.93 -8.07 9.62
CA PHE A 84 3.59 -8.11 9.03
C PHE A 84 2.85 -9.40 9.41
N LYS A 85 2.15 -9.40 10.55
CA LYS A 85 1.22 -10.46 10.96
C LYS A 85 -0.06 -10.43 10.11
N TYR A 86 -0.38 -9.27 9.56
CA TYR A 86 -1.59 -9.00 8.82
C TYR A 86 -1.27 -8.78 7.33
N PHE A 87 -2.01 -9.49 6.48
CA PHE A 87 -1.91 -9.37 5.02
C PHE A 87 -3.10 -8.53 4.53
N VAL A 88 -2.80 -7.48 3.76
CA VAL A 88 -3.80 -6.58 3.18
C VAL A 88 -3.72 -6.74 1.65
N PRO A 89 -4.36 -7.77 1.06
CA PRO A 89 -4.51 -7.82 -0.38
C PRO A 89 -5.40 -6.64 -0.78
N MET A 90 -4.86 -5.79 -1.64
CA MET A 90 -5.60 -4.64 -2.15
C MET A 90 -5.60 -4.69 -3.67
N ALA A 91 -6.80 -4.77 -4.22
CA ALA A 91 -7.07 -4.89 -5.66
C ALA A 91 -6.48 -6.15 -6.31
N GLY A 92 -7.36 -6.99 -6.86
CA GLY A 92 -7.01 -8.23 -7.57
C GLY A 92 -7.05 -9.48 -6.71
N ASP A 93 -7.08 -10.62 -7.39
CA ASP A 93 -7.32 -11.94 -6.84
C ASP A 93 -6.08 -12.84 -6.88
N SER A 94 -6.17 -14.01 -6.27
CA SER A 94 -5.04 -14.94 -6.13
C SER A 94 -4.77 -15.71 -7.42
N TRP A 95 -3.50 -15.75 -7.82
CA TRP A 95 -3.02 -16.55 -8.95
C TRP A 95 -2.47 -17.92 -8.52
N THR A 96 -2.77 -18.37 -7.30
CA THR A 96 -2.17 -19.58 -6.71
C THR A 96 -2.51 -20.86 -7.46
N VAL A 97 -3.61 -20.90 -8.22
CA VAL A 97 -4.06 -22.10 -8.95
C VAL A 97 -4.05 -21.94 -10.47
N THR A 98 -4.21 -20.72 -10.98
CA THR A 98 -4.15 -20.30 -12.39
C THR A 98 -4.11 -18.77 -12.42
N SER A 99 -3.81 -18.16 -13.57
CA SER A 99 -3.97 -16.71 -13.77
C SER A 99 -5.39 -16.27 -13.43
N ASP A 100 -5.53 -15.21 -12.63
CA ASP A 100 -6.80 -14.73 -12.07
C ASP A 100 -7.63 -15.86 -11.43
N GLY A 101 -6.96 -16.77 -10.72
CA GLY A 101 -7.56 -17.97 -10.16
C GLY A 101 -8.64 -17.70 -9.12
N GLY A 102 -8.67 -16.54 -8.47
CA GLY A 102 -9.78 -16.16 -7.61
C GLY A 102 -11.07 -15.84 -8.37
N SER A 103 -10.97 -15.36 -9.61
CA SER A 103 -12.10 -15.15 -10.52
C SER A 103 -12.44 -16.39 -11.35
N ALA A 104 -11.42 -17.02 -11.93
CA ALA A 104 -11.56 -18.15 -12.85
C ALA A 104 -11.82 -19.47 -12.12
N ALA A 105 -11.33 -19.62 -10.89
CA ALA A 105 -11.47 -20.85 -10.09
C ALA A 105 -11.67 -20.57 -8.58
N PRO A 106 -12.61 -19.69 -8.17
CA PRO A 106 -12.75 -19.18 -6.80
C PRO A 106 -12.79 -20.27 -5.74
N ARG A 107 -13.56 -21.35 -5.97
CA ARG A 107 -13.68 -22.46 -5.02
C ARG A 107 -12.38 -23.25 -4.87
N ARG A 108 -11.67 -23.50 -5.98
CA ARG A 108 -10.38 -24.21 -5.97
C ARG A 108 -9.33 -23.37 -5.24
N THR A 109 -9.28 -22.08 -5.54
CA THR A 109 -8.41 -21.11 -4.87
C THR A 109 -8.69 -21.06 -3.37
N ALA A 110 -9.95 -20.89 -2.97
CA ALA A 110 -10.36 -20.89 -1.57
C ALA A 110 -9.95 -22.18 -0.84
N GLN A 111 -10.11 -23.35 -1.48
CA GLN A 111 -9.71 -24.63 -0.90
C GLN A 111 -8.20 -24.73 -0.67
N VAL A 112 -7.37 -24.23 -1.60
CA VAL A 112 -5.91 -24.20 -1.42
C VAL A 112 -5.54 -23.31 -0.24
N LEU A 113 -6.15 -22.14 -0.12
CA LEU A 113 -5.92 -21.22 1.00
C LEU A 113 -6.40 -21.83 2.33
N ALA A 114 -7.55 -22.49 2.35
CA ALA A 114 -8.06 -23.20 3.52
C ALA A 114 -7.14 -24.35 3.95
N ASN A 115 -6.59 -25.10 3.00
CA ASN A 115 -5.63 -26.17 3.28
C ASN A 115 -4.34 -25.60 3.89
N ALA A 116 -3.85 -24.45 3.41
CA ALA A 116 -2.70 -23.78 3.99
C ALA A 116 -2.98 -23.31 5.43
N ALA A 117 -4.15 -22.72 5.70
CA ALA A 117 -4.58 -22.35 7.05
C ALA A 117 -4.67 -23.57 7.97
N LYS A 118 -5.27 -24.67 7.50
CA LYS A 118 -5.38 -25.94 8.25
C LYS A 118 -4.01 -26.55 8.57
N LYS A 119 -3.07 -26.53 7.61
CA LYS A 119 -1.71 -27.05 7.79
C LYS A 119 -0.93 -26.26 8.84
N ASN A 120 -1.26 -24.98 9.03
CA ASN A 120 -0.62 -24.09 9.98
C ASN A 120 -1.61 -23.66 11.07
N SER A 121 -2.34 -24.62 11.65
CA SER A 121 -3.42 -24.36 12.62
C SER A 121 -2.96 -23.66 13.90
N ASN A 122 -1.66 -23.68 14.20
CA ASN A 122 -1.04 -22.96 15.31
C ASN A 122 -0.80 -21.47 15.02
N LEU A 123 -0.98 -21.01 13.77
CA LEU A 123 -0.84 -19.61 13.40
C LEU A 123 -2.19 -18.89 13.47
N SER A 124 -2.28 -17.89 14.34
CA SER A 124 -3.37 -16.91 14.28
C SER A 124 -3.13 -15.95 13.10
N PHE A 125 -4.10 -15.80 12.22
CA PHE A 125 -4.05 -14.83 11.11
C PHE A 125 -5.33 -14.00 11.05
N LYS A 126 -5.23 -12.82 10.46
CA LYS A 126 -6.36 -12.00 10.05
C LYS A 126 -6.05 -11.35 8.70
N ILE A 127 -6.98 -11.45 7.77
CA ILE A 127 -6.90 -10.89 6.42
C ILE A 127 -7.83 -9.69 6.35
N PHE A 128 -7.27 -8.54 6.01
CA PHE A 128 -8.01 -7.31 5.80
C PHE A 128 -7.99 -6.99 4.31
N ALA A 129 -8.94 -7.55 3.55
CA ALA A 129 -9.04 -7.29 2.12
C ALA A 129 -9.79 -5.97 1.86
N GLY A 130 -9.44 -5.27 0.78
CA GLY A 130 -10.22 -4.10 0.38
C GLY A 130 -10.03 -3.68 -1.07
N VAL A 131 -11.03 -3.01 -1.61
CA VAL A 131 -11.06 -2.54 -3.01
C VAL A 131 -11.89 -1.26 -3.13
N GLY A 132 -11.64 -0.46 -4.16
CA GLY A 132 -12.53 0.67 -4.50
C GLY A 132 -13.86 0.21 -5.10
N SER A 133 -14.96 0.90 -4.83
CA SER A 133 -16.27 0.57 -5.43
C SER A 133 -16.32 0.74 -6.95
N GLY A 134 -15.46 1.57 -7.53
CA GLY A 134 -15.28 1.76 -8.98
C GLY A 134 -14.00 1.12 -9.53
N ASP A 135 -13.32 0.29 -8.74
CA ASP A 135 -12.13 -0.45 -9.17
C ASP A 135 -12.56 -1.77 -9.84
N GLY A 136 -12.20 -1.93 -11.13
CA GLY A 136 -12.56 -3.11 -11.93
C GLY A 136 -11.98 -4.43 -11.43
N THR A 137 -10.94 -4.39 -10.58
CA THR A 137 -10.39 -5.61 -9.95
C THR A 137 -11.31 -6.22 -8.88
N SER A 138 -12.34 -5.50 -8.45
CA SER A 138 -13.35 -6.03 -7.52
C SER A 138 -14.08 -7.25 -8.10
N GLU A 139 -14.29 -7.28 -9.41
CA GLU A 139 -14.91 -8.40 -10.13
C GLU A 139 -14.13 -9.71 -9.97
N SER A 140 -12.80 -9.61 -9.88
CA SER A 140 -11.95 -10.79 -9.73
C SER A 140 -11.82 -11.21 -8.26
N MET A 141 -11.75 -10.25 -7.34
CA MET A 141 -11.49 -10.51 -5.93
C MET A 141 -12.73 -10.98 -5.16
N GLU A 142 -13.91 -10.43 -5.45
CA GLU A 142 -15.12 -10.73 -4.70
C GLU A 142 -15.57 -12.21 -4.78
N PRO A 143 -15.55 -12.89 -5.95
CA PRO A 143 -15.84 -14.32 -6.04
C PRO A 143 -14.94 -15.18 -5.13
N GLN A 144 -13.65 -14.87 -5.05
CA GLN A 144 -12.71 -15.57 -4.17
C GLN A 144 -13.07 -15.38 -2.70
N ILE A 145 -13.31 -14.13 -2.28
CA ILE A 145 -13.66 -13.81 -0.89
C ILE A 145 -14.94 -14.53 -0.47
N ARG A 146 -15.97 -14.53 -1.33
CA ARG A 146 -17.22 -15.27 -1.10
C ARG A 146 -16.98 -16.77 -0.99
N ALA A 147 -16.13 -17.35 -1.85
CA ALA A 147 -15.78 -18.76 -1.78
C ALA A 147 -15.03 -19.11 -0.48
N MET A 148 -14.14 -18.23 -0.01
CA MET A 148 -13.44 -18.41 1.26
C MET A 148 -14.40 -18.42 2.45
N TRP A 149 -15.37 -17.49 2.52
CA TRP A 149 -16.37 -17.48 3.60
C TRP A 149 -17.28 -18.70 3.65
N ASN A 150 -17.31 -19.54 2.62
CA ASN A 150 -18.02 -20.83 2.63
C ASN A 150 -17.18 -21.98 3.22
N LEU A 151 -15.96 -21.73 3.67
CA LEU A 151 -15.07 -22.73 4.27
C LEU A 151 -14.84 -22.42 5.76
N PRO A 152 -14.77 -23.44 6.63
CA PRO A 152 -14.72 -23.24 8.09
C PRO A 152 -13.45 -22.55 8.60
N GLN A 153 -12.40 -22.49 7.79
CA GLN A 153 -11.15 -21.79 8.10
C GLN A 153 -11.29 -20.27 8.03
N PHE A 154 -12.35 -19.75 7.40
CA PHE A 154 -12.56 -18.32 7.22
C PHE A 154 -13.92 -17.90 7.75
N ASN A 155 -13.95 -16.82 8.49
CA ASN A 155 -15.15 -16.19 9.02
C ASN A 155 -14.92 -14.68 9.17
N ARG A 156 -15.96 -13.96 9.63
CA ARG A 156 -15.90 -12.50 9.74
C ARG A 156 -14.87 -11.98 10.75
N SER A 157 -14.36 -12.81 11.66
CA SER A 157 -13.31 -12.39 12.60
C SER A 157 -11.90 -12.46 12.02
N ASN A 158 -11.64 -13.34 11.04
CA ASN A 158 -10.31 -13.55 10.47
C ASN A 158 -10.20 -13.23 8.96
N LEU A 159 -11.31 -12.94 8.28
CA LEU A 159 -11.35 -12.46 6.90
C LEU A 159 -12.42 -11.37 6.76
N GLU A 160 -11.95 -10.14 6.61
CA GLU A 160 -12.78 -8.97 6.32
C GLU A 160 -12.54 -8.51 4.88
N TYR A 161 -13.59 -7.93 4.29
CA TYR A 161 -13.53 -7.37 2.94
C TYR A 161 -14.30 -6.06 2.91
N TYR A 162 -13.58 -4.97 2.63
CA TYR A 162 -14.10 -3.62 2.65
C TYR A 162 -14.10 -3.02 1.25
N THR A 163 -15.28 -2.66 0.78
CA THR A 163 -15.44 -1.90 -0.46
C THR A 163 -15.47 -0.42 -0.13
N GLN A 164 -14.42 0.31 -0.48
CA GLN A 164 -14.28 1.74 -0.22
C GLN A 164 -15.23 2.54 -1.14
N PRO A 165 -16.24 3.24 -0.58
CA PRO A 165 -17.19 4.00 -1.38
C PRO A 165 -16.50 5.13 -2.17
N GLY A 166 -16.86 5.25 -3.45
CA GLY A 166 -16.26 6.23 -4.38
C GLY A 166 -14.76 6.00 -4.63
N GLY A 167 -14.23 4.82 -4.30
CA GLY A 167 -12.84 4.45 -4.54
C GLY A 167 -12.61 3.89 -5.94
N ASN A 168 -11.44 4.15 -6.51
CA ASN A 168 -10.98 3.59 -7.80
C ASN A 168 -9.67 2.80 -7.60
N HIS A 169 -9.06 2.35 -8.70
CA HIS A 169 -7.76 1.69 -8.70
C HIS A 169 -6.59 2.70 -8.54
N ASP A 170 -6.52 3.37 -7.38
CA ASP A 170 -5.58 4.46 -7.13
C ASP A 170 -5.04 4.53 -5.67
N ALA A 171 -3.90 5.21 -5.51
CA ALA A 171 -3.24 5.37 -4.21
C ALA A 171 -4.09 6.09 -3.14
N PRO A 172 -4.88 7.14 -3.47
CA PRO A 172 -5.83 7.72 -2.52
C PRO A 172 -6.84 6.72 -1.97
N THR A 173 -7.38 5.84 -2.80
CA THR A 173 -8.33 4.80 -2.37
C THR A 173 -7.65 3.80 -1.45
N MET A 174 -6.42 3.37 -1.78
CA MET A 174 -5.60 2.52 -0.91
C MET A 174 -5.37 3.17 0.46
N SER A 175 -5.04 4.47 0.50
CA SER A 175 -4.88 5.22 1.75
C SER A 175 -6.15 5.23 2.60
N ARG A 176 -7.34 5.39 1.99
CA ARG A 176 -8.60 5.32 2.73
C ARG A 176 -8.89 3.92 3.28
N ILE A 177 -8.59 2.85 2.53
CA ILE A 177 -8.73 1.46 2.99
C ILE A 177 -7.76 1.16 4.14
N ILE A 178 -6.49 1.60 4.04
CA ILE A 178 -5.51 1.46 5.13
C ILE A 178 -5.98 2.22 6.37
N ASN A 179 -6.53 3.42 6.21
CA ASN A 179 -7.08 4.17 7.34
C ASN A 179 -8.28 3.47 7.99
N HIS A 180 -9.15 2.84 7.20
CA HIS A 180 -10.28 2.05 7.69
C HIS A 180 -9.80 0.92 8.63
N TYR A 181 -8.78 0.16 8.21
CA TYR A 181 -8.23 -0.93 9.01
C TYR A 181 -7.09 -0.55 9.97
N GLY A 182 -6.59 0.69 9.91
CA GLY A 182 -5.32 1.08 10.53
C GLY A 182 -5.31 0.88 12.05
N LYS A 183 -6.43 1.11 12.73
CA LYS A 183 -6.55 0.85 14.16
C LYS A 183 -6.37 -0.63 14.51
N GLU A 184 -6.62 -1.56 13.60
CA GLU A 184 -6.50 -3.00 13.83
C GLU A 184 -5.19 -3.57 13.30
N LEU A 185 -4.71 -3.06 12.17
CA LEU A 185 -3.43 -3.45 11.56
C LEU A 185 -2.23 -3.14 12.46
N PHE A 186 -2.32 -2.06 13.24
CA PHE A 186 -1.20 -1.51 14.00
C PHE A 186 -1.46 -1.49 15.51
N LYS A 187 -2.26 -2.44 16.02
CA LYS A 187 -2.40 -2.72 17.46
C LYS A 187 -1.15 -3.37 18.03
#